data_AF-A0A0J1CUV5-F1
#
_entry.id   AF-A0A0J1CUV5-F1
#
_cell.length_a   1.000
_cell.length_b   1.000
_cell.length_c   1.000
_cell.angle_alpha   90.00
_cell.angle_beta   90.00
_cell.angle_gamma   90.00
#
_symmetry.space_group_name_H-M   'P 1'
#
loop_
_entity.id
_entity.type
_entity.pdbx_description
1 polymer ?
#
loop_
_entity_poly.entity_id
_entity_poly.type
_entity_poly.pdbx_seq_one_letter_code
_entity_poly.pdbx_strand_id
1 'polypeptide(L)'
;MTEKKARRDALKTFGLAAGTAILSATGQSRAIAAEAASLLPSGAPNLAQLTQRLARAPRRRDFKTVPMILERSDQWDHEALSEVIGYRGGERQVWDNTEIGGPWLNLMRNSLNAQVWSFKHPEFLVVSATHGSAHLALFQQTMWDKYGLAKMAGDKFTANTLLDDKSASSQDATNHESAEGAFSSHDNSIPALQRRGVVFLSCHNAIWELADRLISANMNPDKLSLDALAAELTNHVIPSAIVTPGAVGTLPELQQVGFHYAK
;
A
#
# COMPACT_ATOMS: atom_id res chain seq x y z
N MET A 1 51.82 -0.12 52.93
CA MET A 1 50.84 -1.13 52.46
C MET A 1 49.76 -0.42 51.66
N THR A 2 50.05 -0.13 50.40
CA THR A 2 49.25 0.80 49.57
C THR A 2 49.41 0.39 48.11
N GLU A 3 48.88 -0.78 47.75
CA GLU A 3 48.92 -1.26 46.36
C GLU A 3 47.77 -2.22 46.00
N LYS A 4 46.67 -2.18 46.77
CA LYS A 4 45.46 -3.00 46.52
C LYS A 4 44.23 -2.21 46.04
N LYS A 5 44.34 -0.90 45.84
CA LYS A 5 43.22 -0.03 45.41
C LYS A 5 43.19 0.30 43.91
N ALA A 6 44.24 -0.02 43.15
CA ALA A 6 44.33 0.35 41.73
C ALA A 6 43.78 -0.69 40.72
N ARG A 7 43.23 -1.83 41.19
CA ARG A 7 42.72 -2.91 40.32
C ARG A 7 41.20 -3.02 40.27
N ARG A 8 40.47 -2.08 40.86
CA ARG A 8 38.99 -2.12 40.93
C ARG A 8 38.25 -1.09 40.07
N ASP A 9 38.97 -0.21 39.36
CA ASP A 9 38.37 0.85 38.54
C ASP A 9 38.47 0.63 37.02
N ALA A 10 38.96 -0.53 36.56
CA ALA A 10 39.09 -0.85 35.14
C ALA A 10 37.92 -1.68 34.54
N LEU A 11 36.73 -1.62 35.15
CA LEU A 11 35.54 -2.40 34.75
C LEU A 11 34.27 -1.54 34.59
N LYS A 12 34.41 -0.24 34.32
CA LYS A 12 33.27 0.69 34.14
C LYS A 12 33.21 1.38 32.77
N THR A 13 33.67 0.70 31.72
CA THR A 13 33.53 1.26 30.36
C THR A 13 33.29 0.16 29.34
N PHE A 14 32.16 -0.54 29.46
CA PHE A 14 31.59 -1.32 28.36
C PHE A 14 30.23 -0.72 27.96
N GLY A 15 30.28 0.04 26.86
CA GLY A 15 29.26 0.11 25.83
C GLY A 15 27.83 0.46 26.23
N LEU A 16 27.52 1.76 26.26
CA LEU A 16 26.25 2.20 25.67
C LEU A 16 26.39 2.09 24.15
N ALA A 17 26.24 0.87 23.62
CA ALA A 17 25.92 0.70 22.22
C ALA A 17 24.42 0.97 22.08
N ALA A 18 24.07 2.04 21.37
CA ALA A 18 22.72 2.28 20.92
C ALA A 18 22.24 1.03 20.18
N GLY A 19 21.31 0.29 20.79
CA GLY A 19 20.71 -0.87 20.16
C GLY A 19 19.87 -0.41 18.99
N THR A 20 20.41 -0.51 17.78
CA THR A 20 19.59 -0.63 16.58
C THR A 20 18.77 -1.89 16.76
N ALA A 21 17.48 -1.72 17.07
CA ALA A 21 16.54 -2.82 17.04
C ALA A 21 16.53 -3.36 15.61
N ILE A 22 17.17 -4.51 15.40
CA ILE A 22 17.01 -5.27 14.17
C ILE A 22 15.58 -5.79 14.19
N LEU A 23 14.67 -4.99 13.64
CA LEU A 23 13.30 -5.42 13.37
C LEU A 23 13.40 -6.61 12.41
N SER A 24 13.09 -7.81 12.91
CA SER A 24 12.95 -8.97 12.03
C SER A 24 11.84 -8.67 11.01
N ALA A 25 11.98 -9.20 9.79
CA ALA A 25 10.93 -9.10 8.76
C ALA A 25 9.55 -9.54 9.29
N THR A 26 9.54 -10.48 10.24
CA THR A 26 8.34 -10.95 10.97
C THR A 26 7.73 -9.89 11.89
N GLY A 27 8.54 -9.04 12.53
CA GLY A 27 8.09 -7.92 13.36
C GLY A 27 7.48 -6.78 12.54
N GLN A 28 8.12 -6.43 11.42
CA GLN A 28 7.58 -5.45 10.47
C GLN A 28 6.23 -5.91 9.87
N SER A 29 6.14 -7.17 9.45
CA SER A 29 4.90 -7.75 8.92
C SER A 29 3.74 -7.69 9.94
N ARG A 30 4.02 -7.93 11.23
CA ARG A 30 3.01 -7.84 12.29
C ARG A 30 2.55 -6.41 12.56
N ALA A 31 3.46 -5.43 12.53
CA ALA A 31 3.11 -4.03 12.71
C ALA A 31 2.23 -3.52 11.56
N ILE A 32 2.60 -3.83 10.31
CA ILE A 32 1.80 -3.49 9.12
C ILE A 32 0.41 -4.13 9.19
N ALA A 33 0.33 -5.41 9.58
CA ALA A 33 -0.96 -6.09 9.74
C ALA A 33 -1.85 -5.46 10.81
N ALA A 34 -1.27 -5.07 11.95
CA ALA A 34 -2.00 -4.47 13.07
C ALA A 34 -2.52 -3.08 12.71
N GLU A 35 -1.71 -2.29 12.02
CA GLU A 35 -2.11 -0.96 11.54
C GLU A 35 -3.21 -1.07 10.46
N ALA A 36 -3.03 -1.95 9.47
CA ALA A 36 -4.03 -2.20 8.42
C ALA A 36 -5.32 -2.87 8.94
N ALA A 37 -5.33 -3.40 10.17
CA ALA A 37 -6.50 -4.05 10.75
C ALA A 37 -7.20 -3.20 11.83
N SER A 38 -6.71 -2.00 12.13
CA SER A 38 -7.16 -1.27 13.33
C SER A 38 -8.60 -0.73 13.25
N LEU A 39 -9.16 -0.61 12.04
CA LEU A 39 -10.53 -0.12 11.79
C LEU A 39 -11.41 -1.17 11.09
N LEU A 40 -11.07 -2.45 11.19
CA LEU A 40 -11.93 -3.51 10.65
C LEU A 40 -13.26 -3.58 11.42
N PRO A 41 -14.39 -3.83 10.75
CA PRO A 41 -15.68 -4.02 11.41
C PRO A 41 -15.65 -5.20 12.40
N SER A 42 -16.44 -5.10 13.47
CA SER A 42 -16.73 -6.26 14.31
C SER A 42 -17.45 -7.34 13.50
N GLY A 43 -17.14 -8.61 13.76
CA GLY A 43 -17.75 -9.73 13.02
C GLY A 43 -17.19 -9.95 11.61
N ALA A 44 -15.97 -9.49 11.31
CA ALA A 44 -15.28 -9.68 10.03
C ALA A 44 -14.04 -10.62 10.12
N PRO A 45 -14.17 -11.88 10.59
CA PRO A 45 -13.03 -12.77 10.76
C PRO A 45 -12.31 -13.11 9.45
N ASN A 46 -13.01 -13.21 8.31
CA ASN A 46 -12.37 -13.55 7.04
C ASN A 46 -11.54 -12.38 6.52
N LEU A 47 -12.04 -11.15 6.64
CA LEU A 47 -11.31 -9.94 6.32
C LEU A 47 -10.08 -9.77 7.22
N ALA A 48 -10.21 -10.00 8.53
CA ALA A 48 -9.09 -9.96 9.45
C ALA A 48 -8.02 -11.01 9.09
N GLN A 49 -8.42 -12.22 8.71
CA GLN A 49 -7.49 -13.24 8.24
C GLN A 49 -6.85 -12.87 6.90
N LEU A 50 -7.59 -12.28 5.96
CA LEU A 50 -7.04 -11.77 4.70
C LEU A 50 -5.95 -10.73 4.97
N THR A 51 -6.21 -9.73 5.82
CA THR A 51 -5.23 -8.70 6.18
C THR A 51 -3.96 -9.31 6.76
N GLN A 52 -4.08 -10.32 7.62
CA GLN A 52 -2.92 -11.04 8.18
C GLN A 52 -2.15 -11.83 7.11
N ARG A 53 -2.84 -12.51 6.19
CA ARG A 53 -2.19 -13.26 5.09
C ARG A 53 -1.48 -12.30 4.14
N LEU A 54 -2.11 -11.19 3.76
CA LEU A 54 -1.52 -10.17 2.89
C LEU A 54 -0.29 -9.50 3.51
N ALA A 55 -0.26 -9.30 4.83
CA ALA A 55 0.89 -8.74 5.51
C ALA A 55 2.08 -9.71 5.59
N ARG A 56 1.82 -11.03 5.50
CA ARG A 56 2.86 -12.09 5.49
C ARG A 56 3.25 -12.51 4.08
N ALA A 57 2.41 -12.22 3.08
CA ALA A 57 2.65 -12.58 1.70
C ALA A 57 3.96 -11.91 1.22
N PRO A 58 4.86 -12.67 0.58
CA PRO A 58 6.08 -12.10 0.02
C PRO A 58 5.77 -10.95 -0.94
N ARG A 59 6.53 -9.85 -0.82
CA ARG A 59 6.50 -8.72 -1.76
C ARG A 59 7.80 -8.74 -2.53
N ARG A 60 7.74 -8.87 -3.85
CA ARG A 60 8.94 -8.86 -4.68
C ARG A 60 9.31 -7.40 -4.96
N ARG A 61 10.37 -6.91 -4.32
CA ARG A 61 10.76 -5.48 -4.31
C ARG A 61 12.27 -5.29 -4.43
N ASP A 62 12.96 -6.25 -5.01
CA ASP A 62 14.41 -6.29 -5.17
C ASP A 62 14.83 -6.49 -6.64
N PHE A 63 13.93 -6.21 -7.58
CA PHE A 63 14.17 -6.36 -9.01
C PHE A 63 15.33 -5.47 -9.48
N LYS A 64 16.19 -6.03 -10.34
CA LYS A 64 17.21 -5.24 -11.06
C LYS A 64 16.69 -4.75 -12.40
N THR A 65 15.91 -5.60 -13.07
CA THR A 65 15.18 -5.29 -14.29
C THR A 65 13.85 -6.05 -14.25
N VAL A 66 12.85 -5.55 -14.97
CA VAL A 66 11.57 -6.23 -15.18
C VAL A 66 11.18 -6.13 -16.66
N PRO A 67 10.65 -7.20 -17.28
CA PRO A 67 10.23 -7.13 -18.68
C PRO A 67 8.94 -6.30 -18.81
N MET A 68 8.68 -5.83 -20.03
CA MET A 68 7.43 -5.12 -20.34
C MET A 68 6.21 -6.02 -20.12
N ILE A 69 6.27 -7.25 -20.65
CA ILE A 69 5.21 -8.25 -20.50
C ILE A 69 5.64 -9.26 -19.45
N LEU A 70 4.81 -9.45 -18.43
CA LEU A 70 5.03 -10.46 -17.40
C LEU A 70 4.39 -11.79 -17.83
N GLU A 71 5.19 -12.85 -17.83
CA GLU A 71 4.78 -14.19 -18.27
C GLU A 71 4.85 -15.23 -17.15
N ARG A 72 5.52 -14.90 -16.04
CA ARG A 72 5.77 -15.83 -14.94
C ARG A 72 5.42 -15.21 -13.60
N SER A 73 4.77 -16.00 -12.74
CA SER A 73 4.31 -15.58 -11.42
C SER A 73 5.38 -14.99 -10.51
N ASP A 74 6.64 -15.28 -10.78
CA ASP A 74 7.78 -14.75 -10.05
C ASP A 74 8.13 -13.29 -10.39
N GLN A 75 7.39 -12.67 -11.33
CA GLN A 75 7.62 -11.30 -11.81
C GLN A 75 6.64 -10.27 -11.22
N TRP A 76 5.66 -10.69 -10.42
CA TRP A 76 4.74 -9.81 -9.69
C TRP A 76 4.41 -10.39 -8.31
N ASP A 77 3.52 -9.74 -7.55
CA ASP A 77 3.10 -10.23 -6.24
C ASP A 77 2.02 -11.32 -6.35
N HIS A 78 2.37 -12.43 -7.01
CA HIS A 78 1.42 -13.50 -7.32
C HIS A 78 0.75 -14.10 -6.09
N GLU A 79 1.53 -14.37 -5.03
CA GLU A 79 1.02 -14.96 -3.79
C GLU A 79 0.00 -14.04 -3.12
N ALA A 80 0.28 -12.74 -3.04
CA ALA A 80 -0.64 -11.79 -2.44
C ALA A 80 -1.89 -11.55 -3.31
N LEU A 81 -1.74 -11.50 -4.63
CA LEU A 81 -2.90 -11.41 -5.54
C LEU A 81 -3.80 -12.65 -5.43
N SER A 82 -3.19 -13.83 -5.28
CA SER A 82 -3.93 -15.09 -5.10
C SER A 82 -4.76 -15.10 -3.81
N GLU A 83 -4.28 -14.48 -2.74
CA GLU A 83 -5.05 -14.30 -1.50
C GLU A 83 -6.30 -13.42 -1.70
N VAL A 84 -6.21 -12.38 -2.53
CA VAL A 84 -7.34 -11.50 -2.87
C VAL A 84 -8.37 -12.25 -3.71
N ILE A 85 -7.92 -12.94 -4.76
CA ILE A 85 -8.78 -13.76 -5.63
C ILE A 85 -9.42 -14.91 -4.82
N GLY A 86 -8.68 -15.45 -3.85
CA GLY A 86 -9.10 -16.50 -2.93
C GLY A 86 -10.05 -16.03 -1.83
N TYR A 87 -10.36 -14.72 -1.71
CA TYR A 87 -11.23 -14.23 -0.65
C TYR A 87 -12.65 -14.83 -0.72
N ARG A 88 -13.18 -15.29 0.41
CA ARG A 88 -14.50 -15.92 0.54
C ARG A 88 -15.37 -15.33 1.66
N GLY A 89 -15.04 -14.14 2.16
CA GLY A 89 -15.76 -13.52 3.28
C GLY A 89 -17.17 -12.99 2.94
N GLY A 90 -17.47 -12.75 1.65
CA GLY A 90 -18.80 -12.28 1.24
C GLY A 90 -18.73 -11.35 0.03
N GLU A 91 -19.50 -10.27 0.10
CA GLU A 91 -19.60 -9.22 -0.90
C GLU A 91 -18.23 -8.57 -1.13
N ARG A 92 -17.95 -8.23 -2.38
CA ARG A 92 -16.65 -7.70 -2.78
C ARG A 92 -16.76 -6.86 -4.04
N GLN A 93 -16.04 -5.76 -4.06
CA GLN A 93 -16.10 -4.76 -5.12
C GLN A 93 -14.69 -4.35 -5.54
N VAL A 94 -14.48 -4.21 -6.85
CA VAL A 94 -13.24 -3.68 -7.41
C VAL A 94 -13.51 -2.35 -8.10
N TRP A 95 -12.69 -1.35 -7.79
CA TRP A 95 -12.74 0.00 -8.35
C TRP A 95 -11.63 0.23 -9.37
N ASP A 96 -12.00 0.63 -10.57
CA ASP A 96 -11.11 0.94 -11.68
C ASP A 96 -10.64 2.41 -11.61
N ASN A 97 -9.51 2.63 -10.95
CA ASN A 97 -9.05 3.96 -10.59
C ASN A 97 -8.00 4.45 -11.59
N THR A 98 -8.34 5.49 -12.36
CA THR A 98 -7.52 5.98 -13.49
C THR A 98 -6.92 7.37 -13.29
N GLU A 99 -7.55 8.23 -12.48
CA GLU A 99 -7.18 9.64 -12.32
C GLU A 99 -6.78 9.97 -10.88
N ILE A 100 -5.57 10.48 -10.65
CA ILE A 100 -5.07 10.78 -9.29
C ILE A 100 -5.95 11.77 -8.53
N GLY A 101 -6.45 12.80 -9.22
CA GLY A 101 -7.38 13.78 -8.66
C GLY A 101 -8.85 13.33 -8.66
N GLY A 102 -9.14 12.09 -9.08
CA GLY A 102 -10.48 11.54 -9.13
C GLY A 102 -11.07 11.24 -7.74
N PRO A 103 -12.38 10.97 -7.65
CA PRO A 103 -13.09 10.81 -6.38
C PRO A 103 -12.90 9.42 -5.73
N TRP A 104 -12.07 8.56 -6.31
CA TRP A 104 -12.01 7.12 -6.05
C TRP A 104 -11.79 6.74 -4.57
N LEU A 105 -10.93 7.44 -3.81
CA LEU A 105 -10.78 7.22 -2.37
C LEU A 105 -12.10 7.45 -1.62
N ASN A 106 -12.79 8.55 -1.95
CA ASN A 106 -14.05 8.93 -1.32
C ASN A 106 -15.18 7.95 -1.70
N LEU A 107 -15.18 7.45 -2.94
CA LEU A 107 -16.16 6.47 -3.40
C LEU A 107 -15.97 5.11 -2.71
N MET A 108 -14.73 4.63 -2.58
CA MET A 108 -14.42 3.42 -1.81
C MET A 108 -14.81 3.57 -0.33
N ARG A 109 -14.48 4.72 0.29
CA ARG A 109 -14.92 5.03 1.67
C ARG A 109 -16.44 4.97 1.81
N ASN A 110 -17.16 5.61 0.89
CA ASN A 110 -18.62 5.65 0.90
C ASN A 110 -19.21 4.23 0.76
N SER A 111 -18.70 3.44 -0.18
CA SER A 111 -19.12 2.06 -0.39
C SER A 111 -18.95 1.21 0.87
N LEU A 112 -17.79 1.29 1.54
CA LEU A 112 -17.56 0.64 2.82
C LEU A 112 -18.59 1.08 3.87
N ASN A 113 -18.87 2.38 3.98
CA ASN A 113 -19.82 2.87 4.98
C ASN A 113 -21.22 2.26 4.77
N ALA A 114 -21.71 2.27 3.54
CA ALA A 114 -23.02 1.72 3.21
C ALA A 114 -23.08 0.20 3.42
N GLN A 115 -22.08 -0.53 2.90
CA GLN A 115 -22.05 -1.99 2.94
C GLN A 115 -21.94 -2.51 4.38
N VAL A 116 -21.03 -1.95 5.18
CA VAL A 116 -20.81 -2.38 6.56
C VAL A 116 -22.01 -2.05 7.45
N TRP A 117 -22.48 -0.80 7.47
CA TRP A 117 -23.47 -0.38 8.47
C TRP A 117 -24.92 -0.41 7.99
N SER A 118 -25.19 -0.09 6.72
CA SER A 118 -26.57 -0.07 6.20
C SER A 118 -27.00 -1.45 5.77
N PHE A 119 -26.16 -2.15 4.99
CA PHE A 119 -26.45 -3.48 4.48
C PHE A 119 -25.99 -4.62 5.39
N LYS A 120 -25.25 -4.31 6.46
CA LYS A 120 -24.77 -5.30 7.46
C LYS A 120 -23.86 -6.37 6.85
N HIS A 121 -22.97 -5.95 5.95
CA HIS A 121 -21.93 -6.78 5.35
C HIS A 121 -20.56 -6.44 5.99
N PRO A 122 -20.26 -6.92 7.21
CA PRO A 122 -19.00 -6.59 7.89
C PRO A 122 -17.77 -7.14 7.16
N GLU A 123 -17.94 -8.17 6.33
CA GLU A 123 -16.90 -8.82 5.54
C GLU A 123 -16.71 -8.19 4.14
N PHE A 124 -17.37 -7.05 3.85
CA PHE A 124 -17.29 -6.42 2.54
C PHE A 124 -15.85 -6.02 2.19
N LEU A 125 -15.32 -6.57 1.11
CA LEU A 125 -13.97 -6.29 0.63
C LEU A 125 -13.99 -5.30 -0.54
N VAL A 126 -13.22 -4.22 -0.42
CA VAL A 126 -12.96 -3.28 -1.52
C VAL A 126 -11.53 -3.45 -2.02
N VAL A 127 -11.38 -3.53 -3.34
CA VAL A 127 -10.10 -3.61 -4.04
C VAL A 127 -9.96 -2.40 -4.98
N SER A 128 -8.83 -1.70 -4.90
CA SER A 128 -8.47 -0.61 -5.81
C SER A 128 -7.62 -1.15 -6.95
N ALA A 129 -8.17 -1.30 -8.15
CA ALA A 129 -7.41 -1.56 -9.37
C ALA A 129 -6.85 -0.24 -9.91
N THR A 130 -5.66 0.15 -9.44
CA THR A 130 -5.10 1.49 -9.68
C THR A 130 -4.15 1.49 -10.87
N HIS A 131 -4.44 2.34 -11.86
CA HIS A 131 -3.59 2.57 -13.03
C HIS A 131 -3.76 4.00 -13.55
N GLY A 132 -3.28 4.30 -14.76
CA GLY A 132 -3.29 5.67 -15.28
C GLY A 132 -2.52 6.64 -14.37
N SER A 133 -2.99 7.88 -14.24
CA SER A 133 -2.34 8.85 -13.34
C SER A 133 -2.62 8.54 -11.87
N ALA A 134 -3.72 7.87 -11.52
CA ALA A 134 -4.00 7.44 -10.14
C ALA A 134 -2.90 6.54 -9.58
N HIS A 135 -2.21 5.79 -10.45
CA HIS A 135 -1.09 4.93 -10.06
C HIS A 135 0.03 5.68 -9.33
N LEU A 136 0.24 6.96 -9.65
CA LEU A 136 1.25 7.80 -8.99
C LEU A 136 1.05 7.86 -7.46
N ALA A 137 -0.19 7.73 -6.99
CA ALA A 137 -0.52 7.69 -5.57
C ALA A 137 0.07 6.48 -4.82
N LEU A 138 0.44 5.41 -5.54
CA LEU A 138 0.99 4.18 -4.96
C LEU A 138 2.52 4.15 -4.88
N PHE A 139 3.22 5.21 -5.34
CA PHE A 139 4.66 5.32 -5.15
C PHE A 139 5.00 6.04 -3.85
N GLN A 140 6.09 5.61 -3.22
CA GLN A 140 6.67 6.32 -2.08
C GLN A 140 7.07 7.75 -2.48
N GLN A 141 7.04 8.68 -1.52
CA GLN A 141 7.41 10.08 -1.73
C GLN A 141 8.84 10.23 -2.29
N THR A 142 9.75 9.32 -1.96
CA THR A 142 11.13 9.33 -2.49
C THR A 142 11.17 9.25 -4.02
N MET A 143 10.25 8.53 -4.66
CA MET A 143 10.14 8.51 -6.13
C MET A 143 9.53 9.79 -6.68
N TRP A 144 8.57 10.37 -5.95
CA TRP A 144 8.03 11.68 -6.31
C TRP A 144 9.12 12.74 -6.34
N ASP A 145 9.99 12.75 -5.34
CA ASP A 145 11.10 13.72 -5.25
C ASP A 145 12.18 13.44 -6.30
N LYS A 146 12.62 12.19 -6.42
CA LYS A 146 13.69 11.78 -7.34
C LYS A 146 13.33 12.00 -8.81
N TYR A 147 12.11 11.61 -9.18
CA TYR A 147 11.65 11.64 -10.57
C TYR A 147 10.73 12.82 -10.88
N GLY A 148 10.46 13.70 -9.91
CA GLY A 148 9.63 14.88 -10.12
C GLY A 148 8.18 14.54 -10.50
N LEU A 149 7.60 13.48 -9.93
CA LEU A 149 6.28 12.94 -10.32
C LEU A 149 5.12 13.95 -10.15
N ALA A 150 5.30 14.98 -9.30
CA ALA A 150 4.37 16.10 -9.18
C ALA A 150 4.02 16.73 -10.54
N LYS A 151 5.00 16.84 -11.46
CA LYS A 151 4.79 17.40 -12.81
C LYS A 151 3.88 16.54 -13.67
N MET A 152 3.70 15.27 -13.33
CA MET A 152 2.85 14.31 -14.04
C MET A 152 1.50 14.09 -13.34
N ALA A 153 1.39 14.50 -12.06
CA ALA A 153 0.17 14.36 -11.26
C ALA A 153 -0.80 15.55 -11.41
N GLY A 154 -0.36 16.63 -12.08
CA GLY A 154 -1.12 17.86 -12.28
C GLY A 154 -0.99 18.86 -11.12
N ASP A 155 -1.46 20.09 -11.34
CA ASP A 155 -1.15 21.26 -10.49
C ASP A 155 -1.61 21.14 -9.03
N LYS A 156 -2.54 20.22 -8.74
CA LYS A 156 -3.05 19.99 -7.37
C LYS A 156 -2.08 19.22 -6.48
N PHE A 157 -1.09 18.52 -7.05
CA PHE A 157 -0.21 17.63 -6.32
C PHE A 157 1.25 18.10 -6.43
N THR A 158 1.75 18.67 -5.34
CA THR A 158 3.18 18.97 -5.17
C THR A 158 3.95 17.82 -4.52
N ALA A 159 3.23 16.88 -3.88
CA ALA A 159 3.73 15.70 -3.20
C ALA A 159 2.63 14.62 -3.17
N ASN A 160 2.97 13.39 -2.76
CA ASN A 160 2.01 12.30 -2.61
C ASN A 160 1.23 12.38 -1.29
N THR A 161 0.43 13.42 -1.14
CA THR A 161 -0.36 13.68 0.09
C THR A 161 -1.50 12.69 0.32
N LEU A 162 -1.72 11.77 -0.62
CA LEU A 162 -2.68 10.67 -0.51
C LEU A 162 -2.18 9.54 0.38
N LEU A 163 -0.88 9.52 0.69
CA LEU A 163 -0.26 8.61 1.66
C LEU A 163 -0.19 9.19 3.07
N ASP A 164 -0.56 10.45 3.28
CA ASP A 164 -0.49 11.06 4.60
C ASP A 164 -1.66 10.59 5.48
N ASP A 165 -1.34 10.32 6.74
CA ASP A 165 -2.33 10.24 7.80
C ASP A 165 -3.02 11.58 7.99
N LYS A 166 -4.34 11.54 8.20
CA LYS A 166 -5.16 12.74 8.43
C LYS A 166 -5.50 12.82 9.91
N SER A 167 -5.71 14.03 10.43
CA SER A 167 -6.03 14.22 11.86
C SER A 167 -7.27 13.45 12.33
N ALA A 168 -8.20 13.16 11.42
CA ALA A 168 -9.37 12.33 11.69
C ALA A 168 -9.01 10.87 12.04
N SER A 169 -7.84 10.37 11.62
CA SER A 169 -7.39 9.00 11.88
C SER A 169 -7.00 8.75 13.34
N SER A 170 -6.74 9.80 14.12
CA SER A 170 -6.43 9.70 15.55
C SER A 170 -7.67 9.86 16.46
N GLN A 171 -8.85 10.05 15.87
CA GLN A 171 -10.11 10.19 16.62
C GLN A 171 -10.66 8.81 17.02
N ASP A 172 -11.51 8.79 18.05
CA ASP A 172 -12.09 7.56 18.56
C ASP A 172 -12.97 6.85 17.51
N ALA A 173 -12.54 5.65 17.10
CA ALA A 173 -13.22 4.82 16.11
C ALA A 173 -14.52 4.18 16.63
N THR A 174 -14.83 4.26 17.93
CA THR A 174 -16.07 3.70 18.48
C THR A 174 -17.30 4.52 18.10
N ASN A 175 -17.14 5.81 17.80
CA ASN A 175 -18.21 6.67 17.30
C ASN A 175 -18.16 6.78 15.77
N HIS A 176 -18.77 5.82 15.07
CA HIS A 176 -18.77 5.81 13.60
C HIS A 176 -19.62 6.92 12.95
N GLU A 177 -20.45 7.63 13.73
CA GLU A 177 -21.26 8.75 13.25
C GLU A 177 -20.54 10.12 13.37
N SER A 178 -19.33 10.16 13.96
CA SER A 178 -18.57 11.41 14.05
C SER A 178 -18.26 11.98 12.67
N ALA A 179 -18.70 13.22 12.42
CA ALA A 179 -18.41 13.93 11.19
C ALA A 179 -16.90 14.21 11.03
N GLU A 180 -16.15 14.25 12.13
CA GLU A 180 -14.71 14.49 12.18
C GLU A 180 -13.88 13.20 12.35
N GLY A 181 -14.54 12.04 12.42
CA GLY A 181 -13.90 10.76 12.75
C GLY A 181 -13.34 9.98 11.55
N ALA A 182 -12.75 8.82 11.85
CA ALA A 182 -12.03 7.97 10.90
C ALA A 182 -12.87 7.39 9.73
N PHE A 183 -14.20 7.53 9.78
CA PHE A 183 -15.11 7.06 8.73
C PHE A 183 -15.72 8.19 7.89
N SER A 184 -15.37 9.45 8.22
CA SER A 184 -15.89 10.64 7.54
C SER A 184 -15.05 11.02 6.33
N SER A 185 -15.46 12.09 5.63
CA SER A 185 -14.68 12.66 4.53
C SER A 185 -13.34 13.27 4.91
N HIS A 186 -13.08 13.45 6.20
CA HIS A 186 -11.83 14.03 6.68
C HIS A 186 -10.69 13.00 6.81
N ASP A 187 -10.98 11.70 6.85
CA ASP A 187 -9.97 10.63 6.80
C ASP A 187 -9.95 9.93 5.43
N ASN A 188 -9.74 10.74 4.38
CA ASN A 188 -9.80 10.27 2.99
C ASN A 188 -8.39 10.11 2.40
N SER A 189 -7.66 9.09 2.84
CA SER A 189 -6.31 8.74 2.38
C SER A 189 -6.16 7.23 2.13
N ILE A 190 -5.06 6.84 1.49
CA ILE A 190 -4.73 5.43 1.26
C ILE A 190 -4.57 4.69 2.60
N PRO A 191 -3.76 5.17 3.57
CA PRO A 191 -3.67 4.51 4.88
C PRO A 191 -5.02 4.35 5.56
N ALA A 192 -5.86 5.38 5.57
CA ALA A 192 -7.19 5.33 6.20
C ALA A 192 -8.06 4.20 5.64
N LEU A 193 -8.07 4.02 4.33
CA LEU A 193 -8.77 2.92 3.68
C LEU A 193 -8.10 1.56 3.96
N GLN A 194 -6.78 1.50 4.01
CA GLN A 194 -6.06 0.28 4.36
C GLN A 194 -6.41 -0.22 5.76
N ARG A 195 -6.53 0.68 6.76
CA ARG A 195 -6.97 0.31 8.13
C ARG A 195 -8.37 -0.31 8.18
N ARG A 196 -9.17 -0.03 7.16
CA ARG A 196 -10.53 -0.57 6.96
C ARG A 196 -10.56 -1.80 6.05
N GLY A 197 -9.40 -2.37 5.71
CA GLY A 197 -9.28 -3.60 4.94
C GLY A 197 -9.26 -3.41 3.42
N VAL A 198 -9.20 -2.19 2.90
CA VAL A 198 -9.08 -1.97 1.45
C VAL A 198 -7.73 -2.46 0.94
N VAL A 199 -7.76 -3.23 -0.16
CA VAL A 199 -6.56 -3.74 -0.82
C VAL A 199 -6.26 -2.91 -2.06
N PHE A 200 -5.01 -2.47 -2.21
CA PHE A 200 -4.58 -1.67 -3.34
C PHE A 200 -3.76 -2.49 -4.33
N LEU A 201 -4.18 -2.51 -5.59
CA LEU A 201 -3.47 -3.11 -6.69
C LEU A 201 -2.74 -2.03 -7.49
N SER A 202 -1.48 -2.34 -7.81
CA SER A 202 -0.56 -1.55 -8.61
C SER A 202 -0.39 -2.21 -9.97
N CYS A 203 -0.54 -1.44 -11.04
CA CYS A 203 -0.48 -1.93 -12.42
C CYS A 203 0.97 -1.94 -12.93
N HIS A 204 1.52 -3.10 -13.25
CA HIS A 204 2.85 -3.20 -13.87
C HIS A 204 2.94 -2.46 -15.20
N ASN A 205 1.94 -2.59 -16.08
CA ASN A 205 1.92 -1.83 -17.34
C ASN A 205 1.99 -0.31 -17.12
N ALA A 206 1.31 0.21 -16.09
CA ALA A 206 1.36 1.64 -15.76
C ALA A 206 2.76 2.06 -15.26
N ILE A 207 3.45 1.19 -14.52
CA ILE A 207 4.85 1.40 -14.10
C ILE A 207 5.76 1.48 -15.33
N TRP A 208 5.60 0.54 -16.27
CA TRP A 208 6.40 0.49 -17.49
C TRP A 208 6.18 1.73 -18.39
N GLU A 209 4.92 2.12 -18.57
CA GLU A 209 4.57 3.35 -19.29
C GLU A 209 5.10 4.61 -18.60
N LEU A 210 5.07 4.66 -17.26
CA LEU A 210 5.65 5.77 -16.51
C LEU A 210 7.17 5.84 -16.72
N ALA A 211 7.87 4.71 -16.67
CA ALA A 211 9.30 4.66 -16.91
C ALA A 211 9.66 5.21 -18.31
N ASP A 212 8.90 4.84 -19.34
CA ASP A 212 9.10 5.34 -20.71
C ASP A 212 8.85 6.86 -20.80
N ARG A 213 7.80 7.35 -20.15
CA ARG A 213 7.49 8.80 -20.07
C ARG A 213 8.58 9.57 -19.35
N LEU A 214 9.13 9.04 -18.25
CA LEU A 214 10.21 9.68 -17.49
C LEU A 214 11.49 9.78 -18.33
N ILE A 215 11.85 8.73 -19.06
CA ILE A 215 13.00 8.75 -19.99
C ILE A 215 12.76 9.79 -21.09
N SER A 216 11.59 9.76 -21.72
CA SER A 216 11.22 10.68 -22.80
C SER A 216 11.21 12.15 -22.35
N ALA A 217 10.86 12.40 -21.09
CA ALA A 217 10.86 13.73 -20.47
C ALA A 217 12.25 14.17 -19.95
N ASN A 218 13.31 13.35 -20.14
CA ASN A 218 14.63 13.57 -19.55
C ASN A 218 14.58 13.70 -18.00
N MET A 219 13.64 12.99 -17.38
CA MET A 219 13.40 12.92 -15.94
C MET A 219 13.88 11.56 -15.41
N ASN A 220 15.08 11.14 -15.81
CA ASN A 220 15.73 9.90 -15.36
C ASN A 220 17.18 10.22 -14.94
N PRO A 221 17.38 10.79 -13.72
CA PRO A 221 18.67 11.34 -13.32
C PRO A 221 19.80 10.30 -13.30
N ASP A 222 19.47 9.05 -13.00
CA ASP A 222 20.43 7.95 -12.91
C ASP A 222 20.69 7.27 -14.27
N LYS A 223 20.03 7.72 -15.33
CA LYS A 223 20.17 7.22 -16.71
C LYS A 223 19.97 5.70 -16.81
N LEU A 224 19.05 5.17 -16.01
CA LEU A 224 18.66 3.76 -16.05
C LEU A 224 18.07 3.41 -17.42
N SER A 225 18.29 2.19 -17.89
CA SER A 225 17.51 1.64 -19.00
C SER A 225 16.03 1.53 -18.61
N LEU A 226 15.14 1.43 -19.60
CA LEU A 226 13.70 1.42 -19.38
C LEU A 226 13.25 0.28 -18.43
N ASP A 227 13.77 -0.92 -18.61
CA ASP A 227 13.51 -2.09 -17.77
C ASP A 227 14.07 -1.95 -16.34
N ALA A 228 15.22 -1.30 -16.18
CA ALA A 228 15.82 -1.00 -14.88
C ALA A 228 15.08 0.12 -14.13
N LEU A 229 14.61 1.15 -14.84
CA LEU A 229 13.78 2.21 -14.27
C LEU A 229 12.41 1.65 -13.84
N ALA A 230 11.78 0.83 -14.68
CA ALA A 230 10.54 0.15 -14.32
C ALA A 230 10.73 -0.76 -13.09
N ALA A 231 11.87 -1.45 -12.98
CA ALA A 231 12.20 -2.26 -11.81
C ALA A 231 12.37 -1.39 -10.56
N GLU A 232 13.06 -0.26 -10.66
CA GLU A 232 13.23 0.65 -9.52
C GLU A 232 11.89 1.21 -9.05
N LEU A 233 11.05 1.69 -9.97
CA LEU A 233 9.70 2.16 -9.65
C LEU A 233 8.88 1.05 -8.99
N THR A 234 8.93 -0.18 -9.52
CA THR A 234 8.26 -1.36 -8.94
C THR A 234 8.69 -1.61 -7.49
N ASN A 235 10.00 -1.53 -7.22
CA ASN A 235 10.56 -1.70 -5.88
C ASN A 235 10.10 -0.61 -4.89
N HIS A 236 9.70 0.56 -5.39
CA HIS A 236 9.26 1.71 -4.59
C HIS A 236 7.76 1.97 -4.64
N VAL A 237 6.97 1.02 -5.13
CA VAL A 237 5.55 0.92 -4.81
C VAL A 237 5.41 0.77 -3.29
N ILE A 238 4.39 1.38 -2.67
CA ILE A 238 4.17 1.28 -1.22
C ILE A 238 4.09 -0.19 -0.77
N PRO A 239 4.64 -0.55 0.41
CA PRO A 239 4.75 -1.96 0.81
C PRO A 239 3.43 -2.72 0.88
N SER A 240 2.32 -2.02 1.16
CA SER A 240 0.99 -2.60 1.29
C SER A 240 0.25 -2.80 -0.04
N ALA A 241 0.70 -2.17 -1.14
CA ALA A 241 0.10 -2.36 -2.45
C ALA A 241 0.64 -3.63 -3.15
N ILE A 242 -0.23 -4.29 -3.91
CA ILE A 242 0.05 -5.54 -4.63
C ILE A 242 0.38 -5.20 -6.08
N VAL A 243 1.59 -5.49 -6.54
CA VAL A 243 1.94 -5.36 -7.95
C VAL A 243 1.30 -6.50 -8.75
N THR A 244 0.52 -6.14 -9.76
CA THR A 244 -0.20 -7.05 -10.66
C THR A 244 0.36 -6.96 -12.08
N PRO A 245 0.19 -7.99 -12.94
CA PRO A 245 0.64 -7.93 -14.34
C PRO A 245 0.05 -6.75 -15.12
N GLY A 246 -1.14 -6.32 -14.75
CA GLY A 246 -1.79 -5.13 -15.27
C GLY A 246 -3.19 -5.00 -14.70
N ALA A 247 -3.61 -3.80 -14.33
CA ALA A 247 -4.89 -3.58 -13.68
C ALA A 247 -6.06 -4.05 -14.55
N VAL A 248 -6.12 -3.60 -15.81
CA VAL A 248 -7.23 -3.92 -16.73
C VAL A 248 -7.32 -5.42 -17.03
N GLY A 249 -6.18 -6.12 -17.12
CA GLY A 249 -6.16 -7.58 -17.25
C GLY A 249 -6.51 -8.33 -15.96
N THR A 250 -6.31 -7.71 -14.79
CA THR A 250 -6.66 -8.30 -13.49
C THR A 250 -8.16 -8.14 -13.17
N LEU A 251 -8.81 -7.08 -13.67
CA LEU A 251 -10.24 -6.85 -13.50
C LEU A 251 -11.14 -8.04 -13.90
N PRO A 252 -10.99 -8.68 -15.08
CA PRO A 252 -11.79 -9.86 -15.42
C PRO A 252 -11.52 -11.05 -14.49
N GLU A 253 -10.29 -11.25 -14.03
CA GLU A 253 -9.95 -12.32 -13.07
C GLU A 253 -10.68 -12.12 -11.73
N LEU A 254 -10.73 -10.88 -11.24
CA LEU A 254 -11.50 -10.53 -10.04
C LEU A 254 -13.01 -10.72 -10.26
N GLN A 255 -13.54 -10.29 -11.41
CA GLN A 255 -14.96 -10.45 -11.73
C GLN A 255 -15.36 -11.93 -11.83
N GLN A 256 -14.51 -12.80 -12.39
CA GLN A 256 -14.76 -14.24 -12.48
C GLN A 256 -14.94 -14.88 -11.10
N VAL A 257 -14.21 -14.38 -10.09
CA VAL A 257 -14.39 -14.81 -8.71
C VAL A 257 -15.38 -13.94 -7.94
N GLY A 258 -16.23 -13.17 -8.62
CA GLY A 258 -17.39 -12.49 -8.05
C GLY A 258 -17.12 -11.12 -7.43
N PHE A 259 -16.09 -10.39 -7.86
CA PHE A 259 -15.99 -8.95 -7.57
C PHE A 259 -16.92 -8.16 -8.48
N HIS A 260 -17.71 -7.26 -7.88
CA HIS A 260 -18.49 -6.28 -8.63
C HIS A 260 -17.60 -5.14 -9.11
N TYR A 261 -17.66 -4.81 -10.40
CA TYR A 261 -16.91 -3.70 -10.99
C TYR A 261 -17.56 -2.35 -10.67
N ALA A 262 -16.73 -1.35 -10.39
CA ALA A 262 -17.09 0.07 -10.27
C ALA A 262 -15.98 0.97 -10.83
N LYS A 263 -16.31 2.21 -11.17
CA LYS A 263 -15.39 3.23 -11.70
C LYS A 263 -15.75 4.61 -11.15
#